data_AF-A0A3B6V9V4-F1
#
_entry.id   AF-A0A3B6V9V4-F1
#
_cell.length_a   1.000
_cell.length_b   1.000
_cell.length_c   1.000
_cell.angle_alpha   90.00
_cell.angle_beta   90.00
_cell.angle_gamma   90.00
#
_symmetry.space_group_name_H-M   'P 1'
#
loop_
_entity.id
_entity.type
_entity.pdbx_description
1 polymer ?
#
loop_
_entity_poly.entity_id
_entity_poly.type
_entity_poly.pdbx_seq_one_letter_code
_entity_poly.pdbx_strand_id
1 'polypeptide(L)'
;MIDNKVKELARKIETESKKLDKKIKDIEKIKSSITKDLKKNVKELKTNQLKKLQEEKKNITEKVKEMKSNLLNAKKENTEREVNKKIDKKKKDIENNINKKPVDKVAKKIMNMMALYNKNANKKLSEILETVKYKDLKKETNAYFKSVYGTFIHIIQCDIYFFNVYRKYSSKKKIENEDILNYLNEDFTFNTDIDKDLSSLIDIRKKLDDVIIAIVNSIEDFNISGKVAIPNAVIKKPRYHLIMHALNHSTHHRGEISVMLDQMGYKNDYSNLMTML
;
A
#
# COMPACT_ATOMS: atom_id res chain seq x y z
N MET A 1 -51.71 -54.03 -18.04
CA MET A 1 -51.65 -52.73 -17.30
C MET A 1 -50.26 -52.10 -17.34
N ILE A 2 -49.18 -52.89 -17.30
CA ILE A 2 -47.79 -52.42 -17.34
C ILE A 2 -47.39 -51.87 -18.73
N ASP A 3 -47.75 -52.56 -19.82
CA ASP A 3 -47.38 -52.15 -21.18
C ASP A 3 -47.91 -50.76 -21.60
N ASN A 4 -49.11 -50.39 -21.12
CA ASN A 4 -49.67 -49.06 -21.39
C ASN A 4 -48.88 -47.97 -20.67
N LYS A 5 -48.40 -48.21 -19.43
CA LYS A 5 -47.55 -47.27 -18.71
C LYS A 5 -46.18 -47.12 -19.37
N VAL A 6 -45.60 -48.21 -19.88
CA VAL A 6 -44.33 -48.18 -20.63
C VAL A 6 -44.47 -47.36 -21.91
N LYS A 7 -45.55 -47.55 -22.68
CA LYS A 7 -45.83 -46.74 -23.88
C LYS A 7 -46.04 -45.26 -23.57
N GLU A 8 -46.70 -44.93 -22.48
CA GLU A 8 -46.91 -43.55 -22.06
C GLU A 8 -45.59 -42.87 -21.64
N LEU A 9 -44.74 -43.57 -20.89
CA LEU A 9 -43.41 -43.09 -20.51
C LEU A 9 -42.51 -42.89 -21.74
N ALA A 10 -42.52 -43.81 -22.70
CA ALA A 10 -41.77 -43.67 -23.95
C ALA A 10 -42.18 -42.41 -24.72
N ARG A 11 -43.49 -42.13 -24.82
CA ARG A 11 -44.00 -40.89 -25.46
C ARG A 11 -43.58 -39.63 -24.71
N LYS A 12 -43.58 -39.65 -23.37
CA LYS A 12 -43.11 -38.53 -22.54
C LYS A 12 -41.61 -38.27 -22.75
N ILE A 13 -40.79 -39.34 -22.76
CA ILE A 13 -39.34 -39.25 -23.05
C ILE A 13 -39.10 -38.67 -24.44
N GLU A 14 -39.82 -39.14 -25.47
CA GLU A 14 -39.67 -38.62 -26.82
C GLU A 14 -40.06 -37.14 -26.93
N THR A 15 -41.11 -36.73 -26.22
CA THR A 15 -41.56 -35.33 -26.18
C THR A 15 -40.54 -34.43 -25.50
N GLU A 16 -39.99 -34.85 -24.36
CA GLU A 16 -38.95 -34.09 -23.65
C GLU A 16 -37.64 -34.05 -24.44
N SER A 17 -37.28 -35.14 -25.14
CA SER A 17 -36.12 -35.15 -26.05
C SER A 17 -36.26 -34.12 -27.15
N LYS A 18 -37.43 -34.04 -27.80
CA LYS A 18 -37.70 -33.02 -28.85
C LYS A 18 -37.63 -31.60 -28.31
N LYS A 19 -38.07 -31.36 -27.07
CA LYS A 19 -37.92 -30.05 -26.40
C LYS A 19 -36.46 -29.72 -26.13
N LEU A 20 -35.66 -30.71 -25.72
CA LEU A 20 -34.24 -30.55 -25.47
C LEU A 20 -33.49 -30.21 -26.76
N ASP A 21 -33.78 -30.90 -27.87
CA ASP A 21 -33.19 -30.62 -29.18
C ASP A 21 -33.48 -29.19 -29.65
N LYS A 22 -34.69 -28.69 -29.40
CA LYS A 22 -35.05 -27.30 -29.70
C LYS A 22 -34.21 -26.32 -28.87
N LYS A 23 -34.08 -26.56 -27.56
CA LYS A 23 -33.24 -25.73 -26.69
C LYS A 23 -31.77 -25.74 -27.10
N ILE A 24 -31.23 -26.89 -27.54
CA ILE A 24 -29.87 -26.99 -28.05
C ILE A 24 -29.69 -26.11 -29.29
N LYS A 25 -30.61 -26.16 -30.25
CA LYS A 25 -30.58 -25.29 -31.44
C LYS A 25 -30.63 -23.80 -31.09
N ASP A 26 -31.45 -23.42 -30.12
CA ASP A 26 -31.53 -22.03 -29.65
C ASP A 26 -30.21 -21.58 -28.99
N ILE A 27 -29.58 -22.45 -28.19
CA ILE A 27 -28.26 -22.19 -27.58
C ILE A 27 -27.17 -22.04 -28.66
N GLU A 28 -27.17 -22.88 -29.70
CA GLU A 28 -26.22 -22.78 -30.80
C GLU A 28 -26.36 -21.45 -31.56
N LYS A 29 -27.61 -20.99 -31.76
CA LYS A 29 -27.88 -19.70 -32.39
C LYS A 29 -27.37 -18.52 -31.54
N ILE A 30 -27.59 -18.56 -30.23
CA ILE A 30 -27.07 -17.56 -29.28
C ILE A 30 -25.53 -17.57 -29.29
N LYS A 31 -24.91 -18.75 -29.22
CA LYS A 31 -23.45 -18.91 -29.25
C LYS A 31 -22.84 -18.33 -30.54
N SER A 32 -23.48 -18.55 -31.68
CA SER A 32 -23.05 -18.00 -32.97
C SER A 32 -23.12 -16.46 -32.97
N SER A 33 -24.20 -15.88 -32.44
CA SER A 33 -24.35 -14.43 -32.31
C SER A 33 -23.27 -13.82 -31.41
N ILE A 34 -23.09 -14.37 -30.20
CA ILE A 34 -22.08 -13.90 -29.24
C ILE A 34 -20.68 -13.97 -29.84
N THR A 35 -20.36 -15.05 -30.56
CA THR A 35 -19.06 -15.23 -31.21
C THR A 35 -18.81 -14.17 -32.29
N LYS A 36 -19.85 -13.82 -33.06
CA LYS A 36 -19.77 -12.77 -34.09
C LYS A 36 -19.53 -11.39 -33.47
N ASP A 37 -20.26 -11.07 -32.40
CA ASP A 37 -20.13 -9.78 -31.71
C ASP A 37 -18.78 -9.65 -31.01
N LEU A 38 -18.28 -10.71 -30.37
CA LEU A 38 -16.93 -10.76 -29.81
C LEU A 38 -15.86 -10.50 -30.87
N LYS A 39 -15.94 -11.17 -32.03
CA LYS A 39 -15.00 -10.95 -33.13
C LYS A 39 -15.01 -9.51 -33.63
N LYS A 40 -16.20 -8.89 -33.72
CA LYS A 40 -16.35 -7.49 -34.11
C LYS A 40 -15.69 -6.55 -33.09
N ASN A 41 -16.01 -6.72 -31.80
CA ASN A 41 -15.50 -5.87 -30.72
C ASN A 41 -13.97 -5.99 -30.58
N VAL A 42 -13.41 -7.20 -30.69
CA VAL A 42 -11.96 -7.41 -30.66
C VAL A 42 -11.26 -6.71 -31.83
N LYS A 43 -11.86 -6.73 -33.02
CA LYS A 43 -11.30 -6.03 -34.19
C LYS A 43 -11.30 -4.52 -33.96
N GLU A 44 -12.39 -3.97 -33.45
CA GLU A 44 -12.53 -2.53 -33.17
C GLU A 44 -11.55 -2.05 -32.09
N LEU A 45 -11.39 -2.80 -31.00
CA LEU A 45 -10.41 -2.51 -29.95
C LEU A 45 -8.98 -2.49 -30.48
N LYS A 46 -8.59 -3.47 -31.29
CA LYS A 46 -7.26 -3.50 -31.93
C LYS A 46 -7.04 -2.29 -32.85
N THR A 47 -8.05 -1.91 -33.63
CA THR A 47 -7.96 -0.74 -34.50
C THR A 47 -7.82 0.56 -33.69
N ASN A 48 -8.56 0.72 -32.61
CA ASN A 48 -8.49 1.91 -31.76
C ASN A 48 -7.16 2.01 -31.01
N GLN A 49 -6.64 0.89 -30.49
CA GLN A 49 -5.29 0.86 -29.90
C GLN A 49 -4.21 1.21 -30.91
N LEU A 50 -4.28 0.68 -32.14
CA LEU A 50 -3.30 0.99 -33.18
C LEU A 50 -3.29 2.48 -33.54
N LYS A 51 -4.47 3.11 -33.67
CA LYS A 51 -4.58 4.56 -33.91
C LYS A 51 -3.94 5.38 -32.79
N LYS A 52 -4.18 5.01 -31.52
CA LYS A 52 -3.60 5.70 -30.37
C LYS A 52 -2.06 5.60 -30.36
N LEU A 53 -1.51 4.42 -30.64
CA LEU A 53 -0.07 4.20 -30.72
C LEU A 53 0.58 4.99 -31.87
N GLN A 54 -0.13 5.14 -33.01
CA GLN A 54 0.34 5.97 -34.13
C GLN A 54 0.39 7.46 -33.77
N GLU A 55 -0.62 7.96 -33.05
CA GLU A 55 -0.67 9.34 -32.54
C GLU A 55 0.46 9.63 -31.55
N GLU A 56 0.70 8.72 -30.59
CA GLU A 56 1.78 8.83 -29.61
C GLU A 56 3.15 8.81 -30.29
N LYS A 57 3.36 7.91 -31.27
CA LYS A 57 4.60 7.86 -32.06
C LYS A 57 4.85 9.17 -32.81
N LYS A 58 3.80 9.78 -33.39
CA LYS A 58 3.90 11.09 -34.06
C LYS A 58 4.33 12.18 -33.08
N ASN A 59 3.70 12.24 -31.91
CA ASN A 59 4.03 13.22 -30.87
C ASN A 59 5.46 13.09 -30.33
N ILE A 60 5.93 11.86 -30.12
CA ILE A 60 7.31 11.59 -29.69
C ILE A 60 8.29 12.03 -30.78
N THR A 61 7.98 11.76 -32.05
CA THR A 61 8.85 12.12 -33.18
C THR A 61 9.02 13.64 -33.28
N GLU A 62 7.96 14.42 -33.10
CA GLU A 62 8.02 15.89 -33.11
C GLU A 62 8.81 16.44 -31.91
N LYS A 63 8.60 15.90 -30.70
CA LYS A 63 9.42 16.29 -29.52
C LYS A 63 10.90 15.99 -29.71
N VAL A 64 11.25 14.87 -30.34
CA VAL A 64 12.65 14.53 -30.63
C VAL A 64 13.26 15.51 -31.65
N LYS A 65 12.50 15.95 -32.66
CA LYS A 65 12.95 17.00 -33.60
C LYS A 65 13.17 18.33 -32.87
N GLU A 66 12.25 18.72 -32.00
CA GLU A 66 12.35 19.94 -31.19
C GLU A 66 13.59 19.90 -30.28
N MET A 67 13.82 18.78 -29.59
CA MET A 67 15.03 18.57 -28.77
C MET A 67 16.31 18.63 -29.59
N LYS A 68 16.34 18.06 -30.80
CA LYS A 68 17.50 18.14 -31.70
C LYS A 68 17.76 19.58 -32.17
N SER A 69 16.70 20.34 -32.48
CA SER A 69 16.80 21.76 -32.84
C SER A 69 17.35 22.59 -31.66
N ASN A 70 16.83 22.37 -30.46
CA ASN A 70 17.29 23.04 -29.24
C ASN A 70 18.73 22.69 -28.89
N LEU A 71 19.16 21.44 -29.15
CA LEU A 71 20.54 20.99 -28.96
C LEU A 71 21.50 21.57 -30.01
N LEU A 72 21.03 21.80 -31.25
CA LEU A 72 21.82 22.40 -32.33
C LEU A 72 22.03 23.91 -32.07
N ASN A 73 21.01 24.60 -31.56
CA ASN A 73 21.10 26.01 -31.15
C ASN A 73 21.98 26.20 -29.90
N ALA A 74 22.00 25.22 -28.98
CA ALA A 74 22.89 25.23 -27.81
C ALA A 74 24.39 25.05 -28.13
N LYS A 75 24.75 24.72 -29.38
CA LYS A 75 26.13 24.53 -29.85
C LYS A 75 26.75 25.74 -30.58
N LYS A 76 26.04 26.88 -30.71
CA LYS A 76 26.54 28.07 -31.44
C LYS A 76 27.05 29.25 -30.60
N GLU A 77 27.05 29.19 -29.27
CA GLU A 77 27.66 30.24 -28.44
C GLU A 77 28.62 29.63 -27.43
N ASN A 78 29.91 29.86 -27.64
CA ASN A 78 30.98 29.26 -26.85
C ASN A 78 32.12 30.24 -26.60
N THR A 79 31.92 31.23 -25.71
CA THR A 79 33.03 31.98 -25.08
C THR A 79 32.63 32.71 -23.78
N GLU A 80 31.97 32.07 -22.79
CA GLU A 80 31.68 32.75 -21.48
C GLU A 80 31.36 31.82 -20.29
N ARG A 81 31.67 30.51 -20.38
CA ARG A 81 31.08 29.48 -19.49
C ARG A 81 31.82 29.16 -18.19
N GLU A 82 32.99 29.73 -17.90
CA GLU A 82 33.73 29.38 -16.68
C GLU A 82 33.60 30.38 -15.52
N VAL A 83 33.32 31.65 -15.80
CA VAL A 83 33.14 32.69 -14.75
C VAL A 83 31.73 32.64 -14.14
N ASN A 84 30.70 32.39 -14.96
CA ASN A 84 29.30 32.37 -14.49
C ASN A 84 28.94 31.15 -13.64
N LYS A 85 29.58 29.98 -13.83
CA LYS A 85 29.31 28.78 -13.00
C LYS A 85 29.69 28.93 -11.52
N LYS A 86 30.72 29.72 -11.21
CA LYS A 86 31.11 30.01 -9.81
C LYS A 86 30.18 31.03 -9.15
N ILE A 87 29.65 31.99 -9.93
CA ILE A 87 28.73 33.02 -9.44
C ILE A 87 27.32 32.45 -9.26
N ASP A 88 26.83 31.61 -10.19
CA ASP A 88 25.50 31.00 -10.08
C ASP A 88 25.40 29.93 -9.01
N LYS A 89 26.48 29.18 -8.74
CA LYS A 89 26.52 28.26 -7.59
C LYS A 89 26.43 29.02 -6.27
N LYS A 90 27.17 30.14 -6.16
CA LYS A 90 27.14 31.02 -4.97
C LYS A 90 25.80 31.76 -4.83
N LYS A 91 25.19 32.21 -5.94
CA LYS A 91 23.85 32.82 -5.96
C LYS A 91 22.74 31.81 -5.62
N LYS A 92 22.79 30.57 -6.13
CA LYS A 92 21.87 29.50 -5.71
C LYS A 92 22.05 29.13 -4.24
N ASP A 93 23.27 29.07 -3.73
CA ASP A 93 23.52 28.78 -2.32
C ASP A 93 23.05 29.94 -1.40
N ILE A 94 23.07 31.18 -1.91
CA ILE A 94 22.53 32.37 -1.24
C ILE A 94 21.00 32.43 -1.33
N GLU A 95 20.39 32.23 -2.51
CA GLU A 95 18.92 32.16 -2.67
C GLU A 95 18.30 30.98 -1.91
N ASN A 96 18.95 29.81 -1.88
CA ASN A 96 18.50 28.66 -1.10
C ASN A 96 18.63 28.88 0.42
N ASN A 97 19.53 29.76 0.87
CA ASN A 97 19.62 30.16 2.29
C ASN A 97 18.66 31.30 2.65
N ILE A 98 18.33 32.20 1.71
CA ILE A 98 17.43 33.34 1.93
C ILE A 98 15.94 32.92 1.85
N ASN A 99 15.60 31.91 1.03
CA ASN A 99 14.21 31.44 0.83
C ASN A 99 13.88 30.10 1.50
N LYS A 100 14.68 29.62 2.46
CA LYS A 100 14.25 28.49 3.30
C LYS A 100 13.08 28.96 4.16
N LYS A 101 11.86 28.57 3.76
CA LYS A 101 10.71 28.64 4.68
C LYS A 101 11.16 28.03 6.02
N PRO A 102 10.90 28.70 7.15
CA PRO A 102 11.32 28.19 8.44
C PRO A 102 10.80 26.77 8.61
N VAL A 103 11.69 25.88 9.06
CA VAL A 103 11.33 24.49 9.35
C VAL A 103 10.17 24.51 10.33
N ASP A 104 9.08 23.83 9.97
CA ASP A 104 7.91 23.73 10.81
C ASP A 104 8.21 22.81 12.00
N LYS A 105 8.56 23.45 13.11
CA LYS A 105 8.83 22.79 14.39
C LYS A 105 7.58 22.14 14.97
N VAL A 106 6.38 22.59 14.61
CA VAL A 106 5.12 22.03 15.11
C VAL A 106 4.88 20.67 14.51
N ALA A 107 4.99 20.54 13.18
CA ALA A 107 4.86 19.24 12.51
C ALA A 107 5.86 18.23 13.07
N LYS A 108 7.13 18.61 13.24
CA LYS A 108 8.15 17.74 13.85
C LYS A 108 7.79 17.33 15.29
N LYS A 109 7.37 18.29 16.14
CA LYS A 109 6.95 18.00 17.51
C LYS A 109 5.81 16.99 17.55
N ILE A 110 4.78 17.17 16.72
CA ILE A 110 3.61 16.28 16.68
C ILE A 110 4.01 14.89 16.17
N MET A 111 4.83 14.78 15.13
CA MET A 111 5.27 13.47 14.62
C MET A 111 6.10 12.70 15.65
N ASN A 112 7.05 13.37 16.32
CA ASN A 112 7.84 12.75 17.37
C ASN A 112 6.97 12.29 18.54
N MET A 113 6.02 13.13 18.98
CA MET A 113 5.05 12.78 20.03
C MET A 113 4.22 11.56 19.63
N MET A 114 3.67 11.54 18.41
CA MET A 114 2.85 10.42 17.92
C MET A 114 3.65 9.13 17.76
N ALA A 115 4.92 9.21 17.35
CA ALA A 115 5.79 8.04 17.28
C ALA A 115 6.08 7.49 18.69
N LEU A 116 6.39 8.35 19.66
CA LEU A 116 6.61 7.96 21.05
C LEU A 116 5.33 7.37 21.67
N TYR A 117 4.18 7.94 21.34
CA TYR A 117 2.88 7.40 21.72
C TYR A 117 2.65 5.99 21.21
N ASN A 118 2.92 5.74 19.93
CA ASN A 118 2.81 4.41 19.38
C ASN A 118 3.71 3.44 20.16
N LYS A 119 5.01 3.75 20.33
CA LYS A 119 5.94 2.90 21.10
C LYS A 119 5.42 2.55 22.50
N ASN A 120 4.95 3.55 23.25
CA ASN A 120 4.43 3.34 24.60
C ASN A 120 3.14 2.53 24.63
N ALA A 121 2.20 2.82 23.71
CA ALA A 121 0.95 2.07 23.57
C ALA A 121 1.21 0.60 23.17
N ASN A 122 2.14 0.36 22.24
CA ASN A 122 2.52 -0.98 21.81
C ASN A 122 3.19 -1.76 22.93
N LYS A 123 4.07 -1.12 23.73
CA LYS A 123 4.68 -1.76 24.90
C LYS A 123 3.59 -2.26 25.87
N LYS A 124 2.65 -1.39 26.26
CA LYS A 124 1.54 -1.75 27.15
C LYS A 124 0.63 -2.82 26.54
N LEU A 125 0.32 -2.71 25.25
CA LEU A 125 -0.44 -3.73 24.54
C LEU A 125 0.28 -5.08 24.60
N SER A 126 1.58 -5.13 24.30
CA SER A 126 2.38 -6.36 24.37
C SER A 126 2.34 -6.99 25.77
N GLU A 127 2.52 -6.19 26.83
CA GLU A 127 2.40 -6.64 28.23
C GLU A 127 1.02 -7.25 28.52
N ILE A 128 -0.06 -6.67 27.98
CA ILE A 128 -1.41 -7.24 28.11
C ILE A 128 -1.55 -8.53 27.32
N LEU A 129 -1.08 -8.58 26.07
CA LEU A 129 -1.19 -9.76 25.21
C LEU A 129 -0.47 -10.98 25.81
N GLU A 130 0.63 -10.78 26.54
CA GLU A 130 1.35 -11.84 27.27
C GLU A 130 0.49 -12.50 28.38
N THR A 131 -0.53 -11.80 28.89
CA THR A 131 -1.46 -12.32 29.91
C THR A 131 -2.69 -13.03 29.31
N VAL A 132 -2.93 -12.86 28.01
CA VAL A 132 -4.10 -13.43 27.32
C VAL A 132 -3.81 -14.89 26.98
N LYS A 133 -4.79 -15.77 27.22
CA LYS A 133 -4.64 -17.19 26.84
C LYS A 133 -4.43 -17.29 25.33
N TYR A 134 -3.49 -18.13 24.92
CA TYR A 134 -3.16 -18.30 23.50
C TYR A 134 -4.37 -18.64 22.61
N LYS A 135 -5.28 -19.47 23.11
CA LYS A 135 -6.53 -19.81 22.41
C LYS A 135 -7.44 -18.59 22.16
N ASP A 136 -7.41 -17.61 23.06
CA ASP A 136 -8.24 -16.40 22.96
C ASP A 136 -7.59 -15.39 22.02
N LEU A 137 -6.25 -15.29 22.01
CA LEU A 137 -5.51 -14.48 21.03
C LEU A 137 -5.86 -14.86 19.59
N LYS A 138 -5.98 -16.16 19.32
CA LYS A 138 -6.30 -16.72 18.00
C LYS A 138 -7.79 -16.97 17.77
N LYS A 139 -8.65 -16.63 18.73
CA LYS A 139 -10.09 -16.83 18.60
C LYS A 139 -10.62 -15.96 17.46
N GLU A 140 -11.40 -16.57 16.57
CA GLU A 140 -12.07 -15.83 15.50
C GLU A 140 -13.14 -14.90 16.06
N THR A 141 -13.23 -13.73 15.45
CA THR A 141 -14.12 -12.62 15.72
C THR A 141 -14.58 -12.05 14.38
N ASN A 142 -15.48 -11.07 14.42
CA ASN A 142 -15.93 -10.36 13.22
C ASN A 142 -14.98 -9.22 12.78
N ALA A 143 -13.81 -9.09 13.41
CA ALA A 143 -12.75 -8.18 12.98
C ALA A 143 -12.28 -8.50 11.56
N TYR A 144 -11.73 -7.50 10.85
CA TYR A 144 -11.28 -7.71 9.46
C TYR A 144 -10.17 -8.77 9.39
N PHE A 145 -9.20 -8.68 10.31
CA PHE A 145 -8.09 -9.64 10.46
C PHE A 145 -8.43 -10.83 11.38
N LYS A 146 -9.73 -11.05 11.62
CA LYS A 146 -10.33 -12.20 12.30
C LYS A 146 -10.01 -12.34 13.78
N SER A 147 -8.84 -11.96 14.29
CA SER A 147 -8.46 -12.20 15.67
C SER A 147 -7.55 -11.11 16.22
N VAL A 148 -7.33 -11.10 17.53
CA VAL A 148 -6.34 -10.24 18.19
C VAL A 148 -4.95 -10.51 17.59
N TYR A 149 -4.59 -11.80 17.44
CA TYR A 149 -3.32 -12.21 16.87
C TYR A 149 -3.15 -11.74 15.42
N GLY A 150 -4.17 -11.96 14.58
CA GLY A 150 -4.15 -11.52 13.17
C GLY A 150 -4.08 -10.00 13.02
N THR A 151 -4.78 -9.26 13.88
CA THR A 151 -4.74 -7.79 13.87
C THR A 151 -3.37 -7.27 14.33
N PHE A 152 -2.76 -7.90 15.33
CA PHE A 152 -1.42 -7.53 15.80
C PHE A 152 -0.34 -7.77 14.72
N ILE A 153 -0.43 -8.90 14.00
CA ILE A 153 0.41 -9.18 12.83
C ILE A 153 0.24 -8.08 11.77
N HIS A 154 -0.99 -7.74 11.41
CA HIS A 154 -1.27 -6.72 10.40
C HIS A 154 -0.68 -5.35 10.76
N ILE A 155 -0.76 -4.95 12.04
CA ILE A 155 -0.13 -3.72 12.52
C ILE A 155 1.38 -3.76 12.23
N ILE A 156 2.06 -4.86 12.56
CA ILE A 156 3.51 -5.01 12.34
C ILE A 156 3.84 -4.96 10.84
N GLN A 157 3.07 -5.67 10.00
CA GLN A 157 3.26 -5.65 8.55
C GLN A 157 3.13 -4.24 7.96
N CYS A 158 2.07 -3.51 8.32
CA CYS A 158 1.89 -2.14 7.84
C CYS A 158 3.01 -1.21 8.32
N ASP A 159 3.41 -1.31 9.58
CA ASP A 159 4.49 -0.49 10.12
C ASP A 159 5.83 -0.79 9.42
N ILE A 160 6.17 -2.07 9.20
CA ILE A 160 7.35 -2.46 8.40
C ILE A 160 7.29 -1.84 7.00
N TYR A 161 6.18 -2.02 6.30
CA TYR A 161 6.01 -1.54 4.93
C TYR A 161 6.16 -0.01 4.82
N PHE A 162 5.39 0.74 5.63
CA PHE A 162 5.41 2.19 5.55
C PHE A 162 6.76 2.76 5.95
N PHE A 163 7.39 2.24 7.02
CA PHE A 163 8.67 2.75 7.47
C PHE A 163 9.86 2.30 6.63
N ASN A 164 9.76 1.19 5.89
CA ASN A 164 10.66 0.89 4.78
C ASN A 164 10.62 2.03 3.73
N VAL A 165 9.42 2.42 3.30
CA VAL A 165 9.23 3.51 2.33
C VAL A 165 9.73 4.85 2.87
N TYR A 166 9.53 5.12 4.17
CA TYR A 166 9.93 6.37 4.82
C TYR A 166 11.41 6.42 5.21
N ARG A 167 12.12 5.29 5.20
CA ARG A 167 13.54 5.22 5.53
C ARG A 167 14.40 6.19 4.72
N LYS A 168 14.05 6.43 3.45
CA LYS A 168 14.72 7.39 2.56
C LYS A 168 14.58 8.86 2.97
N TYR A 169 13.65 9.19 3.88
CA TYR A 169 13.49 10.54 4.41
C TYR A 169 14.30 10.79 5.68
N SER A 170 14.81 9.72 6.31
CA SER A 170 15.68 9.81 7.47
C SER A 170 17.05 10.36 7.08
N SER A 171 17.58 11.27 7.90
CA SER A 171 18.94 11.80 7.76
C SER A 171 20.00 10.87 8.36
N LYS A 172 19.60 9.84 9.13
CA LYS A 172 20.54 8.88 9.73
C LYS A 172 21.11 7.93 8.67
N LYS A 173 22.44 7.77 8.70
CA LYS A 173 23.15 6.84 7.83
C LYS A 173 22.91 5.38 8.21
N LYS A 174 22.88 5.09 9.51
CA LYS A 174 22.64 3.75 10.07
C LYS A 174 21.61 3.86 11.19
N ILE A 175 20.72 2.88 11.26
CA ILE A 175 19.76 2.70 12.35
C ILE A 175 19.90 1.24 12.80
N GLU A 176 19.98 1.02 14.11
CA GLU A 176 20.05 -0.33 14.67
C GLU A 176 18.77 -1.12 14.34
N ASN A 177 18.91 -2.40 14.02
CA ASN A 177 17.80 -3.29 13.62
C ASN A 177 17.00 -2.84 12.38
N GLU A 178 17.57 -1.98 11.51
CA GLU A 178 16.86 -1.49 10.31
C GLU A 178 16.60 -2.56 9.25
N ASP A 179 17.24 -3.73 9.36
CA ASP A 179 17.01 -4.88 8.50
C ASP A 179 15.58 -5.42 8.60
N ILE A 180 14.91 -5.24 9.75
CA ILE A 180 13.50 -5.58 9.98
C ILE A 180 12.58 -4.93 8.93
N LEU A 181 12.96 -3.77 8.39
CA LEU A 181 12.19 -3.09 7.35
C LEU A 181 12.09 -3.90 6.05
N ASN A 182 12.91 -4.94 5.88
CA ASN A 182 12.91 -5.82 4.70
C ASN A 182 12.25 -7.17 4.96
N TYR A 183 11.52 -7.34 6.08
CA TYR A 183 10.94 -8.63 6.46
C TYR A 183 9.64 -9.00 5.72
N LEU A 184 9.24 -8.23 4.70
CA LEU A 184 8.04 -8.50 3.90
C LEU A 184 8.38 -8.94 2.48
N ASN A 185 7.62 -9.91 1.98
CA ASN A 185 7.51 -10.25 0.58
C ASN A 185 6.63 -9.23 -0.18
N GLU A 186 6.63 -9.31 -1.51
CA GLU A 186 5.77 -8.47 -2.36
C GLU A 186 4.27 -8.71 -2.14
N ASP A 187 3.90 -9.91 -1.69
CA ASP A 187 2.51 -10.30 -1.36
C ASP A 187 2.08 -9.92 0.06
N PHE A 188 2.90 -9.13 0.76
CA PHE A 188 2.65 -8.64 2.12
C PHE A 188 2.75 -9.70 3.23
N THR A 189 3.26 -10.90 2.92
CA THR A 189 3.60 -11.92 3.93
C THR A 189 5.00 -11.70 4.50
N PHE A 190 5.31 -12.31 5.66
CA PHE A 190 6.66 -12.28 6.20
C PHE A 190 7.59 -13.20 5.41
N ASN A 191 8.82 -12.76 5.15
CA ASN A 191 9.87 -13.57 4.50
C ASN A 191 10.83 -14.22 5.51
N THR A 192 10.51 -14.09 6.79
CA THR A 192 11.24 -14.63 7.93
C THR A 192 10.25 -15.10 8.98
N ASP A 193 10.67 -16.06 9.78
CA ASP A 193 9.83 -16.77 10.74
C ASP A 193 9.63 -15.98 12.03
N ILE A 194 8.96 -14.83 11.97
CA ILE A 194 8.75 -13.94 13.11
C ILE A 194 7.37 -14.07 13.78
N ASP A 195 6.44 -14.80 13.15
CA ASP A 195 5.06 -14.97 13.60
C ASP A 195 4.75 -16.36 14.19
N LYS A 196 5.80 -17.17 14.41
CA LYS A 196 5.73 -18.52 15.01
C LYS A 196 5.05 -18.52 16.38
N ASP A 197 5.34 -17.52 17.19
CA ASP A 197 4.78 -17.34 18.52
C ASP A 197 4.66 -15.85 18.87
N LEU A 198 3.89 -15.58 19.93
CA LEU A 198 3.64 -14.22 20.40
C LEU A 198 4.91 -13.51 20.87
N SER A 199 5.83 -14.23 21.53
CA SER A 199 7.06 -13.66 22.09
C SER A 199 7.96 -13.10 20.99
N SER A 200 8.11 -13.85 19.91
CA SER A 200 8.84 -13.45 18.69
C SER A 200 8.23 -12.19 18.06
N LEU A 201 6.89 -12.14 17.92
CA LEU A 201 6.20 -10.94 17.41
C LEU A 201 6.39 -9.72 18.30
N ILE A 202 6.33 -9.91 19.63
CA ILE A 202 6.52 -8.83 20.60
C ILE A 202 7.97 -8.31 20.57
N ASP A 203 8.96 -9.18 20.45
CA ASP A 203 10.37 -8.78 20.29
C ASP A 203 10.59 -7.96 19.01
N ILE A 204 10.05 -8.42 17.88
CA ILE A 204 10.08 -7.68 16.62
C ILE A 204 9.38 -6.34 16.75
N ARG A 205 8.20 -6.28 17.39
CA ARG A 205 7.47 -5.03 17.63
C ARG A 205 8.33 -4.03 18.40
N LYS A 206 8.99 -4.47 19.48
CA LYS A 206 9.85 -3.61 20.32
C LYS A 206 10.99 -3.01 19.49
N LYS A 207 11.70 -3.83 18.71
CA LYS A 207 12.80 -3.37 17.83
C LYS A 207 12.30 -2.45 16.73
N LEU A 208 11.18 -2.78 16.11
CA LEU A 208 10.56 -1.95 15.06
C LEU A 208 10.15 -0.57 15.59
N ASP A 209 9.61 -0.49 16.81
CA ASP A 209 9.29 0.79 17.45
C ASP A 209 10.53 1.68 17.60
N ASP A 210 11.69 1.12 17.93
CA ASP A 210 12.96 1.86 17.99
C ASP A 210 13.42 2.36 16.62
N VAL A 211 13.27 1.53 15.58
CA VAL A 211 13.56 1.92 14.18
C VAL A 211 12.66 3.08 13.75
N ILE A 212 11.35 2.98 14.05
CA ILE A 212 10.36 4.03 13.74
C ILE A 212 10.72 5.35 14.41
N ILE A 213 11.01 5.33 15.71
CA ILE A 213 11.44 6.52 16.46
C ILE A 213 12.71 7.12 15.86
N ALA A 214 13.70 6.28 15.53
CA ALA A 214 14.94 6.74 14.93
C ALA A 214 14.73 7.40 13.56
N ILE A 215 13.85 6.85 12.71
CA ILE A 215 13.46 7.45 11.44
C ILE A 215 12.78 8.79 11.66
N VAL A 216 11.70 8.82 12.45
CA VAL A 216 10.87 10.01 12.65
C VAL A 216 11.68 11.16 13.25
N ASN A 217 12.47 10.92 14.31
CA ASN A 217 13.27 11.95 14.95
C ASN A 217 14.33 12.57 14.02
N SER A 218 14.82 11.80 13.06
CA SER A 218 15.86 12.22 12.11
C SER A 218 15.33 13.05 10.93
N ILE A 219 14.02 13.11 10.72
CA ILE A 219 13.44 13.93 9.65
C ILE A 219 13.49 15.39 10.10
N GLU A 220 14.15 16.24 9.31
CA GLU A 220 14.29 17.67 9.62
C GLU A 220 13.01 18.45 9.29
N ASP A 221 12.51 18.28 8.06
CA ASP A 221 11.32 18.96 7.57
C ASP A 221 10.28 17.97 7.04
N PHE A 222 9.11 17.99 7.68
CA PHE A 222 7.97 17.16 7.37
C PHE A 222 7.00 17.79 6.34
N ASN A 223 7.16 19.08 6.00
CA ASN A 223 6.33 19.75 4.99
C ASN A 223 6.83 19.50 3.56
N ILE A 224 8.04 18.95 3.41
CA ILE A 224 8.55 18.49 2.12
C ILE A 224 7.68 17.36 1.58
N SER A 225 7.45 17.36 0.26
CA SER A 225 6.73 16.29 -0.42
C SER A 225 7.41 14.92 -0.24
N GLY A 226 6.64 13.94 0.21
CA GLY A 226 6.95 12.53 0.14
C GLY A 226 6.10 11.83 -0.93
N LYS A 227 6.42 10.56 -1.18
CA LYS A 227 5.68 9.62 -2.02
C LYS A 227 5.59 8.25 -1.37
N VAL A 228 4.42 7.63 -1.45
CA VAL A 228 4.17 6.22 -1.11
C VAL A 228 3.53 5.56 -2.32
N ALA A 229 4.06 4.43 -2.75
CA ALA A 229 3.35 3.57 -3.69
C ALA A 229 2.39 2.69 -2.89
N ILE A 230 1.19 2.49 -3.40
CA ILE A 230 0.22 1.51 -2.91
C ILE A 230 -0.28 0.73 -4.14
N PRO A 231 -0.92 -0.45 -3.99
CA PRO A 231 -1.47 -1.16 -5.13
C PRO A 231 -2.32 -0.22 -6.00
N ASN A 232 -1.93 -0.10 -7.27
CA ASN A 232 -2.58 0.72 -8.31
C ASN A 232 -2.49 2.26 -8.17
N ALA A 233 -1.74 2.81 -7.21
CA ALA A 233 -1.59 4.27 -7.08
C ALA A 233 -0.26 4.71 -6.46
N VAL A 234 0.15 5.94 -6.78
CA VAL A 234 1.25 6.64 -6.09
C VAL A 234 0.68 7.87 -5.40
N ILE A 235 0.72 7.88 -4.08
CA ILE A 235 0.24 8.99 -3.26
C ILE A 235 1.40 9.97 -3.04
N LYS A 236 1.21 11.22 -3.47
CA LYS A 236 2.16 12.32 -3.25
C LYS A 236 1.53 13.36 -2.30
N LYS A 237 2.07 13.46 -1.09
CA LYS A 237 1.63 14.40 -0.04
C LYS A 237 2.85 14.87 0.78
N PRO A 238 2.74 15.93 1.58
CA PRO A 238 3.76 16.26 2.57
C PRO A 238 4.07 15.06 3.48
N ARG A 239 5.33 14.92 3.92
CA ARG A 239 5.76 13.79 4.76
C ARG A 239 4.97 13.69 6.06
N TYR A 240 4.58 14.81 6.69
CA TYR A 240 3.74 14.76 7.91
C TYR A 240 2.44 13.99 7.67
N HIS A 241 1.81 14.17 6.50
CA HIS A 241 0.53 13.53 6.18
C HIS A 241 0.72 12.01 6.07
N LEU A 242 1.77 11.60 5.35
CA LEU A 242 2.07 10.19 5.10
C LEU A 242 2.46 9.46 6.40
N ILE A 243 3.34 10.07 7.20
CA ILE A 243 3.81 9.47 8.46
C ILE A 243 2.68 9.47 9.50
N MET A 244 1.88 10.53 9.59
CA MET A 244 0.69 10.55 10.45
C MET A 244 -0.29 9.45 10.05
N HIS A 245 -0.48 9.18 8.76
CA HIS A 245 -1.34 8.07 8.31
C HIS A 245 -0.86 6.73 8.88
N ALA A 246 0.44 6.41 8.76
CA ALA A 246 0.98 5.16 9.31
C ALA A 246 0.82 5.07 10.85
N LEU A 247 1.16 6.14 11.57
CA LEU A 247 1.04 6.19 13.04
C LEU A 247 -0.43 6.14 13.51
N ASN A 248 -1.35 6.73 12.75
CA ASN A 248 -2.78 6.68 13.03
C ASN A 248 -3.39 5.32 12.67
N HIS A 249 -2.93 4.66 11.60
CA HIS A 249 -3.36 3.32 11.22
C HIS A 249 -3.08 2.30 12.35
N SER A 250 -1.88 2.37 12.94
CA SER A 250 -1.53 1.58 14.13
C SER A 250 -2.47 1.87 15.32
N THR A 251 -2.84 3.14 15.52
CA THR A 251 -3.83 3.53 16.56
C THR A 251 -5.22 2.98 16.29
N HIS A 252 -5.68 3.02 15.04
CA HIS A 252 -6.97 2.48 14.62
C HIS A 252 -7.09 0.98 14.92
N HIS A 253 -6.11 0.17 14.50
CA HIS A 253 -6.15 -1.28 14.73
C HIS A 253 -5.88 -1.67 16.18
N ARG A 254 -5.13 -0.87 16.95
CA ARG A 254 -5.11 -1.02 18.40
C ARG A 254 -6.50 -0.81 19.01
N GLY A 255 -7.28 0.16 18.53
CA GLY A 255 -8.69 0.31 18.93
C GLY A 255 -9.53 -0.94 18.64
N GLU A 256 -9.32 -1.60 17.49
CA GLU A 256 -9.97 -2.88 17.15
C GLU A 256 -9.57 -4.00 18.14
N ILE A 257 -8.28 -4.09 18.50
CA ILE A 257 -7.80 -5.03 19.52
C ILE A 257 -8.42 -4.76 20.90
N SER A 258 -8.55 -3.50 21.30
CA SER A 258 -9.13 -3.10 22.58
C SER A 258 -10.54 -3.67 22.76
N VAL A 259 -11.40 -3.49 21.75
CA VAL A 259 -12.77 -4.00 21.76
C VAL A 259 -12.81 -5.54 21.79
N MET A 260 -11.93 -6.22 21.05
CA MET A 260 -11.85 -7.68 21.09
C MET A 260 -11.45 -8.20 22.48
N LEU A 261 -10.49 -7.54 23.15
CA LEU A 261 -10.07 -7.90 24.50
C LEU A 261 -11.22 -7.69 25.51
N ASP A 262 -11.95 -6.59 25.41
CA ASP A 262 -13.12 -6.32 26.26
C ASP A 262 -14.21 -7.39 26.10
N GLN A 263 -14.51 -7.80 24.86
CA GLN A 263 -15.47 -8.86 24.57
C GLN A 263 -15.05 -10.23 25.14
N MET A 264 -13.74 -10.43 25.34
CA MET A 264 -13.18 -11.64 25.94
C MET A 264 -12.98 -11.53 27.46
N GLY A 265 -13.28 -10.36 28.06
CA GLY A 265 -13.15 -10.11 29.50
C GLY A 265 -11.73 -9.74 29.96
N TYR A 266 -10.82 -9.39 29.04
CA TYR A 266 -9.47 -8.94 29.37
C TYR A 266 -9.43 -7.42 29.51
N LYS A 267 -9.14 -6.92 30.71
CA LYS A 267 -8.96 -5.48 30.96
C LYS A 267 -7.77 -4.94 30.17
N ASN A 268 -7.95 -3.80 29.53
CA ASN A 268 -6.90 -3.14 28.77
C ASN A 268 -7.02 -1.60 28.86
N ASP A 269 -5.87 -0.93 28.97
CA ASP A 269 -5.75 0.53 28.85
C ASP A 269 -4.34 0.88 28.38
N TYR A 270 -4.19 1.16 27.09
CA TYR A 270 -2.92 1.51 26.44
C TYR A 270 -3.02 2.72 25.52
N SER A 271 -4.18 3.37 25.42
CA SER A 271 -4.45 4.45 24.45
C SER A 271 -4.25 5.87 25.01
N ASN A 272 -3.90 6.00 26.29
CA ASN A 272 -3.77 7.30 26.93
C ASN A 272 -2.57 8.11 26.39
N LEU A 273 -2.86 9.22 25.73
CA LEU A 273 -1.87 10.19 25.25
C LEU A 273 -1.59 11.31 26.27
N MET A 274 -2.50 11.58 27.21
CA MET A 274 -2.42 12.71 28.15
C MET A 274 -1.33 12.52 29.21
N THR A 275 -1.13 11.28 29.67
CA THR A 275 -0.22 10.95 30.78
C THR A 275 1.11 10.38 30.33
N MET A 276 1.44 10.54 29.04
CA MET A 276 2.73 10.14 28.52
C MET A 276 3.83 11.06 29.06
N LEU A 277 4.85 10.44 29.68
CA LEU A 277 6.09 11.08 30.09
C LEU A 277 7.06 11.23 28.91
#